data_AF-K7E7G8-F1
#
_entry.id   AF-K7E7G8-F1
#
_cell.length_a   1.000
_cell.length_b   1.000
_cell.length_c   1.000
_cell.angle_alpha   90.00
_cell.angle_beta   90.00
_cell.angle_gamma   90.00
#
_symmetry.space_group_name_H-M   'P 1'
#
loop_
_entity.id
_entity.type
_entity.pdbx_description
1 polymer ?
#
loop_
_entity_poly.entity_id
_entity_poly.type
_entity_poly.pdbx_seq_one_letter_code
_entity_poly.pdbx_strand_id
1 'polypeptide(L)'
;PRLDLRFLRRFWTIQTILFPSWSSRNSLMFLTLLGVALEQLVIYQVGVIPSQFYGVLGNRDPSGFKAVTLLALVLIILNSTLKSLDQFICNLLYVSWRKVLTEHLHRHYFLGRVYYTLNVLRDDIDNPDQRISQDVERFCRQLSSISSRLLISPFTLVYYTYQCFRRFKHVQLRVNAEPAAFYSWHQHLR
;
A
#
# COMPACT_ATOMS: atom_id res chain seq x y z
N PRO A 1 -13.43 10.05 -21.46
CA PRO A 1 -12.07 9.49 -21.65
C PRO A 1 -12.06 7.96 -21.49
N ARG A 2 -11.64 7.23 -22.53
CA ARG A 2 -11.47 5.77 -22.48
C ARG A 2 -10.11 5.43 -21.87
N LEU A 3 -10.04 4.33 -21.12
CA LEU A 3 -8.79 3.78 -20.57
C LEU A 3 -7.99 3.12 -21.72
N ASP A 4 -7.41 3.96 -22.58
CA ASP A 4 -6.66 3.50 -23.76
C ASP A 4 -5.15 3.39 -23.45
N LEU A 5 -4.40 2.66 -24.28
CA LEU A 5 -2.93 2.61 -24.22
C LEU A 5 -2.28 4.01 -24.28
N ARG A 6 -2.96 4.98 -24.90
CA ARG A 6 -2.54 6.38 -24.91
C ARG A 6 -2.58 7.02 -23.52
N PHE A 7 -3.56 6.66 -22.69
CA PHE A 7 -3.63 7.10 -21.29
C PHE A 7 -2.45 6.55 -20.49
N LEU A 8 -2.15 5.26 -20.63
CA LEU A 8 -1.01 4.64 -19.93
C LEU A 8 0.33 5.28 -20.34
N ARG A 9 0.52 5.56 -21.63
CA ARG A 9 1.72 6.27 -22.11
C ARG A 9 1.85 7.65 -21.49
N ARG A 10 0.77 8.44 -21.48
CA ARG A 10 0.75 9.79 -20.87
C ARG A 10 1.01 9.72 -19.37
N PHE A 11 0.38 8.78 -18.68
CA PHE A 11 0.62 8.54 -17.26
C PHE A 11 2.08 8.20 -16.99
N TRP A 12 2.68 7.32 -17.80
CA TRP A 12 4.09 6.96 -17.68
C TRP A 12 5.02 8.16 -17.87
N THR A 13 4.74 9.03 -18.85
CA THR A 13 5.50 10.28 -19.03
C THR A 13 5.44 11.16 -17.78
N ILE A 14 4.26 11.29 -17.15
CA ILE A 14 4.13 12.03 -15.89
C ILE A 14 4.96 11.37 -14.77
N GLN A 15 4.92 10.05 -14.65
CA GLN A 15 5.72 9.33 -13.65
C GLN A 15 7.23 9.55 -13.85
N THR A 16 7.72 9.56 -15.10
CA THR A 16 9.14 9.85 -15.37
C THR A 16 9.55 11.28 -15.01
N ILE A 17 8.61 12.24 -15.02
CA ILE A 17 8.85 13.61 -14.56
C ILE A 17 8.89 13.66 -13.02
N LEU A 18 8.01 12.91 -12.35
CA LEU A 18 7.97 12.84 -10.88
C LEU A 18 9.21 12.14 -10.29
N PHE A 19 9.78 11.18 -11.02
CA PHE A 19 10.98 10.42 -10.64
C PHE A 19 12.10 10.60 -11.69
N PRO A 20 12.79 11.74 -11.69
CA PRO A 20 13.79 12.04 -12.73
C PRO A 20 15.03 11.15 -12.65
N SER A 21 15.38 10.65 -11.46
CA SER A 21 16.49 9.72 -11.26
C SER A 21 16.27 8.80 -10.07
N TRP A 22 16.91 7.63 -10.08
CA TRP A 22 16.86 6.65 -8.99
C TRP A 22 17.45 7.18 -7.67
N SER A 23 18.30 8.21 -7.73
CA SER A 23 18.91 8.85 -6.55
C SER A 23 18.23 10.18 -6.16
N SER A 24 17.10 10.53 -6.80
CA SER A 24 16.38 11.75 -6.45
C SER A 24 15.73 11.66 -5.06
N ARG A 25 15.48 12.80 -4.43
CA ARG A 25 14.79 12.89 -3.13
C ARG A 25 13.46 12.14 -3.13
N ASN A 26 12.73 12.20 -4.26
CA ASN A 26 11.44 11.51 -4.43
C ASN A 26 11.61 9.99 -4.41
N SER A 27 12.66 9.47 -5.04
CA SER A 27 12.97 8.04 -5.06
C SER A 27 13.37 7.53 -3.67
N LEU A 28 14.15 8.30 -2.91
CA LEU A 28 14.47 7.97 -1.52
C LEU A 28 13.23 7.98 -0.63
N MET A 29 12.35 8.97 -0.77
CA MET A 29 11.10 9.03 -0.02
C MET A 29 10.16 7.87 -0.38
N PHE A 30 10.13 7.47 -1.65
CA PHE A 30 9.37 6.32 -2.11
C PHE A 30 9.97 4.99 -1.61
N LEU A 31 11.30 4.88 -1.51
CA LEU A 31 11.96 3.75 -0.89
C LEU A 31 11.67 3.67 0.61
N THR A 32 11.67 4.80 1.33
CA THR A 32 11.24 4.81 2.73
C THR A 32 9.77 4.43 2.88
N LEU A 33 8.91 4.85 1.95
CA LEU A 33 7.51 4.44 1.91
C LEU A 33 7.38 2.92 1.71
N LEU A 34 8.22 2.32 0.86
CA LEU A 34 8.28 0.86 0.69
C LEU A 34 8.67 0.15 2.00
N GLY A 35 9.69 0.66 2.70
CA GLY A 35 10.12 0.09 3.99
C GLY A 35 9.05 0.20 5.07
N VAL A 36 8.36 1.34 5.14
CA VAL A 36 7.23 1.56 6.04
C VAL A 36 6.04 0.68 5.64
N ALA A 37 5.73 0.53 4.36
CA ALA A 37 4.64 -0.36 3.90
C ALA A 37 4.83 -1.84 4.29
N LEU A 38 6.06 -2.29 4.58
CA LEU A 38 6.33 -3.63 5.11
C LEU A 38 5.93 -3.79 6.60
N GLU A 39 5.51 -2.72 7.28
CA GLU A 39 4.96 -2.72 8.64
C GLU A 39 3.76 -3.63 8.83
N GLN A 40 3.09 -4.06 7.77
CA GLN A 40 1.94 -4.96 7.89
C GLN A 40 2.28 -6.36 8.37
N LEU A 41 3.57 -6.72 8.41
CA LEU A 41 4.03 -7.87 9.21
C LEU A 41 3.79 -7.66 10.71
N VAL A 42 3.91 -6.44 11.22
CA VAL A 42 3.61 -6.08 12.61
C VAL A 42 2.09 -6.10 12.85
N ILE A 43 1.30 -5.62 11.88
CA ILE A 43 -0.18 -5.70 11.94
C ILE A 43 -0.65 -7.15 12.01
N TYR A 44 -0.01 -8.06 11.26
CA TYR A 44 -0.29 -9.49 11.37
C TYR A 44 -0.11 -10.01 12.81
N GLN A 45 0.96 -9.60 13.50
CA GLN A 45 1.18 -9.97 14.91
C GLN A 45 0.08 -9.42 15.82
N VAL A 46 -0.40 -8.19 15.58
CA VAL A 46 -1.55 -7.61 16.30
C VAL A 46 -2.81 -8.45 16.12
N GLY A 47 -3.02 -9.04 14.94
CA GLY A 47 -4.15 -9.93 14.67
C GLY A 47 -4.13 -11.27 15.44
N VAL A 48 -2.96 -11.70 15.93
CA VAL A 48 -2.81 -12.94 16.72
C VAL A 48 -3.03 -12.71 18.22
N ILE A 49 -2.90 -11.46 18.70
CA ILE A 49 -3.08 -11.07 20.10
C ILE A 49 -4.46 -11.49 20.66
N PRO A 50 -5.60 -11.29 19.97
CA PRO A 50 -6.90 -11.74 20.47
C PRO A 50 -6.89 -13.25 20.78
N SER A 51 -6.26 -14.06 19.93
CA SER A 51 -6.13 -15.51 20.16
C SER A 51 -5.31 -15.83 21.42
N GLN A 52 -4.26 -15.06 21.70
CA GLN A 52 -3.45 -15.24 22.91
C GLN A 52 -4.20 -14.83 24.17
N PHE A 53 -4.99 -13.75 24.11
CA PHE A 53 -5.85 -13.35 25.22
C PHE A 53 -6.86 -14.43 25.60
N TYR A 54 -7.49 -15.10 24.61
CA TYR A 54 -8.41 -16.21 24.90
C TYR A 54 -7.72 -17.37 25.62
N GLY A 55 -6.46 -17.70 25.25
CA GLY A 55 -5.70 -18.76 25.91
C GLY A 55 -5.37 -18.44 27.38
N VAL A 56 -4.93 -17.21 27.66
CA VAL A 56 -4.57 -16.78 29.01
C VAL A 56 -5.80 -16.64 29.92
N LEU A 57 -6.91 -16.12 29.39
CA LEU A 57 -8.19 -16.04 30.11
C LEU A 57 -8.74 -17.43 30.44
N GLY A 58 -8.65 -18.37 29.49
CA GLY A 58 -9.07 -19.76 29.70
C GLY A 58 -8.27 -20.47 30.80
N ASN A 59 -6.95 -20.24 30.84
CA ASN A 59 -6.06 -20.84 31.84
C ASN A 59 -6.04 -20.11 33.20
N ARG A 60 -6.78 -19.00 33.34
CA ARG A 60 -6.83 -18.15 34.55
C ARG A 60 -5.44 -17.74 35.08
N ASP A 61 -4.49 -17.50 34.19
CA ASP A 61 -3.13 -17.09 34.57
C ASP A 61 -2.99 -15.55 34.62
N PRO A 62 -2.92 -14.94 35.82
CA PRO A 62 -2.81 -13.48 35.95
C PRO A 62 -1.45 -12.93 35.51
N SER A 63 -0.41 -13.77 35.50
CA SER A 63 0.94 -13.36 35.11
C SER A 63 1.05 -13.25 33.59
N GLY A 64 0.55 -14.26 32.87
CA GLY A 64 0.41 -14.24 31.42
C GLY A 64 -0.46 -13.07 30.93
N PHE A 65 -1.52 -12.71 31.68
CA PHE A 65 -2.40 -11.62 31.29
C PHE A 65 -1.69 -10.27 31.26
N LYS A 66 -0.85 -10.00 32.27
CA LYS A 66 -0.04 -8.77 32.31
C LYS A 66 0.97 -8.72 31.16
N ALA A 67 1.63 -9.84 30.86
CA ALA A 67 2.61 -9.92 29.78
C ALA A 67 1.96 -9.67 28.40
N VAL A 68 0.83 -10.32 28.12
CA VAL A 68 0.09 -10.14 26.85
C VAL A 68 -0.47 -8.71 26.74
N THR A 69 -0.96 -8.14 27.85
CA THR A 69 -1.44 -6.74 27.87
C THR A 69 -0.32 -5.75 27.58
N LEU A 70 0.86 -5.92 28.20
CA LEU A 70 2.02 -5.07 27.96
C LEU A 70 2.51 -5.18 26.51
N LEU A 71 2.59 -6.41 25.98
CA LEU A 71 2.91 -6.65 24.57
C LEU A 71 1.91 -5.95 23.63
N ALA A 72 0.62 -6.04 23.93
CA ALA A 72 -0.43 -5.40 23.14
C ALA A 72 -0.29 -3.87 23.14
N LEU A 73 -0.02 -3.25 24.29
CA LEU A 73 0.21 -1.81 24.39
C LEU A 73 1.41 -1.36 23.55
N VAL A 74 2.54 -2.07 23.65
CA VAL A 74 3.74 -1.78 22.87
C VAL A 74 3.46 -1.88 21.37
N LEU A 75 2.77 -2.94 20.94
CA LEU A 75 2.43 -3.13 19.53
C LEU A 75 1.43 -2.08 19.01
N ILE A 76 0.46 -1.64 19.82
CA ILE A 76 -0.46 -0.57 19.45
C ILE A 76 0.29 0.75 19.24
N ILE A 77 1.18 1.12 20.16
CA ILE A 77 1.99 2.34 20.05
C ILE A 77 2.89 2.29 18.81
N LEU A 78 3.53 1.14 18.58
CA LEU A 78 4.36 0.92 17.41
C LEU A 78 3.56 1.05 16.11
N ASN A 79 2.40 0.37 16.03
CA ASN A 79 1.52 0.42 14.87
C ASN A 79 0.99 1.83 14.59
N SER A 80 0.62 2.57 15.64
CA SER A 80 0.17 3.96 15.50
C SER A 80 1.29 4.88 14.97
N THR A 81 2.51 4.70 15.47
CA THR A 81 3.68 5.47 15.01
C THR A 81 4.00 5.16 13.55
N LEU A 82 4.03 3.88 13.19
CA LEU A 82 4.28 3.42 11.82
C LEU A 82 3.24 3.97 10.82
N LYS A 83 1.95 3.87 11.17
CA LYS A 83 0.87 4.45 10.37
C LYS A 83 0.96 5.97 10.24
N SER A 84 1.39 6.66 11.30
CA SER A 84 1.62 8.11 11.26
C SER A 84 2.78 8.46 10.33
N LEU A 85 3.85 7.67 10.33
CA LEU A 85 5.00 7.82 9.42
C LEU A 85 4.59 7.57 7.95
N ASP A 86 3.79 6.56 7.67
CA ASP A 86 3.23 6.31 6.32
C ASP A 86 2.48 7.54 5.80
N GLN A 87 1.55 8.07 6.62
CA GLN A 87 0.78 9.25 6.28
C GLN A 87 1.68 10.49 6.10
N PHE A 88 2.70 10.65 6.94
CA PHE A 88 3.65 11.75 6.86
C PHE A 88 4.47 11.70 5.56
N ILE A 89 4.99 10.52 5.18
CA ILE A 89 5.76 10.33 3.95
C ILE A 89 4.87 10.56 2.73
N CYS A 90 3.63 10.06 2.72
CA CYS A 90 2.65 10.33 1.67
C CYS A 90 2.41 11.84 1.52
N ASN A 91 2.20 12.56 2.62
CA ASN A 91 2.00 14.01 2.57
C ASN A 91 3.24 14.74 2.01
N LEU A 92 4.44 14.32 2.39
CA LEU A 92 5.68 14.89 1.88
C LEU A 92 5.87 14.61 0.38
N LEU A 93 5.55 13.39 -0.08
CA LEU A 93 5.54 13.02 -1.51
C LEU A 93 4.54 13.86 -2.30
N TYR A 94 3.34 14.08 -1.76
CA TYR A 94 2.32 14.94 -2.38
C TYR A 94 2.86 16.35 -2.63
N VAL A 95 3.47 16.98 -1.61
CA VAL A 95 4.03 18.33 -1.73
C VAL A 95 5.16 18.37 -2.77
N SER A 96 6.07 17.39 -2.71
CA SER A 96 7.21 17.31 -3.64
C SER A 96 6.75 17.11 -5.09
N TRP A 97 5.81 16.18 -5.32
CA TRP A 97 5.27 15.91 -6.65
C TRP A 97 4.48 17.09 -7.21
N ARG A 98 3.67 17.75 -6.39
CA ARG A 98 2.97 18.97 -6.80
C ARG A 98 3.99 20.03 -7.22
N LYS A 99 5.03 20.27 -6.43
CA LYS A 99 6.07 21.25 -6.78
C LYS A 99 6.72 20.94 -8.13
N VAL A 100 7.21 19.72 -8.31
CA VAL A 100 7.90 19.30 -9.55
C VAL A 100 6.98 19.40 -10.76
N LEU A 101 5.74 18.91 -10.65
CA LEU A 101 4.80 18.87 -11.77
C LEU A 101 4.31 20.28 -12.13
N THR A 102 4.01 21.13 -11.15
CA THR A 102 3.60 22.52 -11.38
C THR A 102 4.75 23.33 -11.98
N GLU A 103 5.98 23.21 -11.47
CA GLU A 103 7.17 23.90 -12.03
C GLU A 103 7.44 23.46 -13.48
N HIS A 104 7.31 22.15 -13.77
CA HIS A 104 7.47 21.63 -15.13
C HIS A 104 6.41 22.20 -16.08
N LEU A 105 5.13 22.19 -15.68
CA LEU A 105 4.04 22.73 -16.50
C LEU A 105 4.14 24.24 -16.66
N HIS A 106 4.47 24.99 -15.61
CA HIS A 106 4.69 26.44 -15.70
C HIS A 106 5.83 26.79 -16.66
N ARG A 107 6.94 26.05 -16.60
CA ARG A 107 8.08 26.27 -17.51
C ARG A 107 7.66 26.12 -18.98
N HIS A 108 6.80 25.15 -19.29
CA HIS A 108 6.27 24.95 -20.64
C HIS A 108 5.18 25.97 -21.02
N TYR A 109 4.34 26.37 -20.07
CA TYR A 109 3.26 27.33 -20.28
C TYR A 109 3.79 28.74 -20.62
N PHE A 110 4.84 29.16 -19.92
CA PHE A 110 5.51 30.46 -20.17
C PHE A 110 6.60 30.40 -21.24
N LEU A 111 6.82 29.25 -21.87
CA LEU A 111 7.82 29.13 -22.93
C LEU A 111 7.28 29.76 -24.23
N GLY A 112 7.80 30.94 -24.57
CA GLY A 112 7.40 31.68 -25.78
C GLY A 112 5.98 32.24 -25.68
N ARG A 113 5.19 32.09 -26.75
CA ARG A 113 3.79 32.57 -26.83
C ARG A 113 2.75 31.46 -26.56
N VAL A 114 3.14 30.39 -25.88
CA VAL A 114 2.26 29.23 -25.61
C VAL A 114 1.03 29.63 -24.79
N TYR A 115 1.20 30.46 -23.75
CA TYR A 115 0.07 31.00 -22.98
C TYR A 115 -0.96 31.73 -23.86
N TYR A 116 -0.50 32.56 -24.81
CA TYR A 116 -1.38 33.28 -25.73
C TYR A 116 -2.03 32.33 -26.73
N THR A 117 -1.25 31.34 -27.21
CA THR A 117 -1.74 30.35 -28.17
C THR A 117 -2.83 29.47 -27.56
N LEU A 118 -2.68 29.08 -26.30
CA LEU A 118 -3.64 28.23 -25.57
C LEU A 118 -4.88 28.99 -25.12
N ASN A 119 -4.79 30.28 -24.80
CA ASN A 119 -5.96 31.05 -24.33
C ASN A 119 -6.71 31.77 -25.45
N VAL A 120 -6.06 32.08 -26.58
CA VAL A 120 -6.64 32.95 -27.62
C VAL A 120 -6.73 32.27 -28.99
N LEU A 121 -5.73 31.46 -29.37
CA LEU A 121 -5.66 30.86 -30.72
C LEU A 121 -6.23 29.45 -30.79
N ARG A 122 -6.43 28.78 -29.66
CA ARG A 122 -6.92 27.41 -29.59
C ARG A 122 -8.03 27.29 -28.54
N ASP A 123 -9.08 26.58 -28.92
CA ASP A 123 -10.23 26.25 -28.08
C ASP A 123 -10.25 24.75 -27.72
N ASP A 124 -9.09 24.08 -27.86
CA ASP A 124 -8.96 22.64 -27.60
C ASP A 124 -8.74 22.32 -26.10
N ILE A 125 -8.34 23.31 -25.30
CA ILE A 125 -8.07 23.17 -23.87
C ILE A 125 -8.76 24.30 -23.09
N ASP A 126 -9.91 23.99 -22.50
CA ASP A 126 -10.59 24.90 -21.58
C ASP A 126 -9.79 25.07 -20.28
N ASN A 127 -9.66 26.34 -19.85
CA ASN A 127 -9.07 26.80 -18.58
C ASN A 127 -7.70 26.15 -18.24
N PRO A 128 -6.65 26.44 -19.02
CA PRO A 128 -5.32 25.83 -18.82
C PRO A 128 -4.73 26.17 -17.44
N ASP A 129 -5.03 27.35 -16.92
CA ASP A 129 -4.68 27.82 -15.57
C ASP A 129 -5.33 26.97 -14.47
N GLN A 130 -6.61 26.64 -14.62
CA GLN A 130 -7.35 25.78 -13.71
C GLN A 130 -6.77 24.36 -13.74
N ARG A 131 -6.42 23.84 -14.92
CA ARG A 131 -5.80 22.52 -15.06
C ARG A 131 -4.43 22.46 -14.37
N ILE A 132 -3.59 23.47 -14.55
CA ILE A 132 -2.26 23.51 -13.93
C ILE A 132 -2.34 23.66 -12.40
N SER A 133 -3.33 24.39 -11.89
CA SER A 133 -3.45 24.68 -10.46
C SER A 133 -4.23 23.59 -9.70
N GLN A 134 -5.44 23.25 -10.17
CA GLN A 134 -6.38 22.38 -9.47
C GLN A 134 -6.19 20.90 -9.85
N ASP A 135 -6.08 20.59 -11.14
CA ASP A 135 -6.03 19.19 -11.56
C ASP A 135 -4.70 18.55 -11.18
N VAL A 136 -3.59 19.29 -11.28
CA VAL A 136 -2.27 18.86 -10.78
C VAL A 136 -2.31 18.58 -9.28
N GLU A 137 -2.92 19.48 -8.49
CA GLU A 137 -3.08 19.27 -7.05
C GLU A 137 -3.88 18.00 -6.75
N ARG A 138 -5.04 17.85 -7.37
CA ARG A 138 -5.92 16.69 -7.18
C ARG A 138 -5.22 15.40 -7.60
N PHE A 139 -4.53 15.42 -8.74
CA PHE A 139 -3.78 14.29 -9.26
C PHE A 139 -2.67 13.86 -8.28
N CYS A 140 -1.80 14.79 -7.85
CA CYS A 140 -0.72 14.48 -6.91
C CYS A 140 -1.24 13.98 -5.55
N ARG A 141 -2.37 14.54 -5.08
CA ARG A 141 -2.99 14.13 -3.82
C ARG A 141 -3.54 12.71 -3.90
N GLN A 142 -4.25 12.39 -4.98
CA GLN A 142 -4.77 11.03 -5.22
C GLN A 142 -3.64 10.03 -5.45
N LEU A 143 -2.64 10.39 -6.25
CA LEU A 143 -1.49 9.53 -6.52
C LEU A 143 -0.75 9.19 -5.21
N SER A 144 -0.54 10.18 -4.35
CA SER A 144 0.14 9.95 -3.08
C SER A 144 -0.68 9.08 -2.13
N SER A 145 -1.99 9.33 -1.99
CA SER A 145 -2.84 8.57 -1.08
C SER A 145 -2.98 7.09 -1.45
N ILE A 146 -2.89 6.77 -2.75
CA ILE A 146 -2.92 5.38 -3.22
C ILE A 146 -1.54 4.73 -3.30
N SER A 147 -0.44 5.50 -3.20
CA SER A 147 0.92 4.99 -3.37
C SER A 147 1.26 3.90 -2.35
N SER A 148 1.01 4.13 -1.07
CA SER A 148 1.27 3.12 -0.02
C SER A 148 0.45 1.85 -0.25
N ARG A 149 -0.82 1.99 -0.66
CA ARG A 149 -1.72 0.86 -0.97
C ARG A 149 -1.27 0.07 -2.19
N LEU A 150 -0.81 0.75 -3.23
CA LEU A 150 -0.30 0.11 -4.45
C LEU A 150 0.98 -0.68 -4.19
N LEU A 151 1.85 -0.15 -3.33
CA LEU A 151 3.08 -0.83 -2.92
C LEU A 151 2.76 -2.11 -2.15
N ILE A 152 1.79 -2.07 -1.24
CA ILE A 152 1.54 -3.19 -0.34
C ILE A 152 0.64 -4.28 -0.93
N SER A 153 -0.32 -3.90 -1.77
CA SER A 153 -1.31 -4.80 -2.38
C SER A 153 -0.70 -6.10 -2.94
N PRO A 154 0.37 -6.08 -3.77
CA PRO A 154 0.92 -7.31 -4.33
C PRO A 154 1.53 -8.23 -3.26
N PHE A 155 2.24 -7.68 -2.27
CA PHE A 155 2.83 -8.48 -1.19
C PHE A 155 1.75 -9.13 -0.34
N THR A 156 0.73 -8.36 0.04
CA THR A 156 -0.40 -8.85 0.82
C THR A 156 -1.17 -9.93 0.06
N LEU A 157 -1.41 -9.74 -1.24
CA LEU A 157 -2.10 -10.71 -2.08
C LEU A 157 -1.30 -12.01 -2.19
N VAL A 158 0.00 -11.94 -2.46
CA VAL A 158 0.87 -13.13 -2.53
C VAL A 158 0.91 -13.86 -1.18
N TYR A 159 1.09 -13.13 -0.08
CA TYR A 159 1.15 -13.71 1.26
C TYR A 159 -0.14 -14.44 1.64
N TYR A 160 -1.31 -13.79 1.48
CA TYR A 160 -2.58 -14.41 1.81
C TYR A 160 -2.94 -15.56 0.86
N THR A 161 -2.59 -15.45 -0.43
CA THR A 161 -2.77 -16.55 -1.39
C THR A 161 -1.95 -17.76 -0.96
N TYR A 162 -0.68 -17.56 -0.60
CA TYR A 162 0.18 -18.63 -0.11
C TYR A 162 -0.34 -19.25 1.19
N GLN A 163 -0.76 -18.43 2.15
CA GLN A 163 -1.31 -18.92 3.42
C GLN A 163 -2.59 -19.73 3.20
N CYS A 164 -3.47 -19.26 2.31
CA CYS A 164 -4.71 -19.96 1.93
C CYS A 164 -4.40 -21.34 1.34
N PHE A 165 -3.48 -21.40 0.38
CA PHE A 165 -3.06 -22.66 -0.25
C PHE A 165 -2.48 -23.65 0.77
N ARG A 166 -1.62 -23.18 1.69
CA ARG A 166 -1.04 -24.02 2.73
C ARG A 166 -2.10 -24.59 3.68
N ARG A 167 -3.05 -23.75 4.12
CA ARG A 167 -4.16 -24.20 4.98
C ARG A 167 -5.06 -25.21 4.26
N PHE A 168 -5.39 -24.96 2.99
CA PHE A 168 -6.16 -25.89 2.17
C PHE A 168 -5.50 -27.26 2.06
N LYS A 169 -4.19 -27.30 1.77
CA LYS A 169 -3.44 -28.57 1.69
C LYS A 169 -3.42 -29.33 3.02
N HIS A 170 -3.25 -28.64 4.15
CA HIS A 170 -3.32 -29.27 5.47
C HIS A 170 -4.70 -29.86 5.79
N VAL A 171 -5.79 -29.17 5.42
CA VAL A 171 -7.15 -29.68 5.60
C VAL A 171 -7.36 -30.93 4.73
N GLN A 172 -6.96 -30.89 3.46
CA GLN A 172 -7.08 -32.04 2.55
C GLN A 172 -6.32 -33.27 3.05
N LEU A 173 -5.12 -33.08 3.60
CA LEU A 173 -4.34 -34.17 4.19
C LEU A 173 -5.03 -34.79 5.42
N ARG A 174 -5.64 -33.98 6.30
CA ARG A 174 -6.41 -34.51 7.44
C ARG A 174 -7.64 -35.29 7.00
N VAL A 175 -8.43 -34.72 6.08
CA VAL A 175 -9.66 -35.33 5.56
C VAL A 175 -9.37 -36.66 4.87
N ASN A 176 -8.22 -36.81 4.20
CA ASN A 176 -7.84 -38.07 3.57
C ASN A 176 -7.20 -39.07 4.54
N ALA A 177 -6.54 -38.62 5.61
CA ALA A 177 -5.86 -39.48 6.56
C ALA A 177 -6.80 -40.15 7.57
N GLU A 178 -7.87 -39.48 8.01
CA GLU A 178 -8.86 -40.02 8.95
C GLU A 178 -9.57 -41.29 8.45
N PRO A 179 -10.15 -41.34 7.23
CA PRO A 179 -10.75 -42.56 6.70
C PRO A 179 -9.69 -43.64 6.44
N ALA A 180 -8.51 -43.29 5.93
CA ALA A 180 -7.43 -44.27 5.70
C ALA A 180 -6.97 -44.95 7.01
N ALA A 181 -6.84 -44.18 8.09
CA ALA A 181 -6.53 -44.71 9.41
C ALA A 181 -7.65 -45.63 9.92
N PHE A 182 -8.91 -45.23 9.77
CA PHE A 182 -10.08 -46.03 10.14
C PHE A 182 -10.13 -47.39 9.40
N TYR A 183 -9.88 -47.39 8.08
CA TYR A 183 -9.83 -48.62 7.30
C TYR A 183 -8.68 -49.55 7.71
N SER A 184 -7.49 -49.01 8.01
CA SER A 184 -6.36 -49.81 8.48
C SER A 184 -6.61 -50.45 9.86
N TRP A 185 -7.27 -49.71 10.76
CA TRP A 185 -7.59 -50.20 12.10
C TRP A 185 -8.61 -51.34 12.04
N HIS A 186 -9.57 -51.25 11.13
CA HIS A 186 -10.59 -52.28 10.93
C HIS A 186 -10.03 -53.57 10.31
N GLN A 187 -8.92 -53.49 9.57
CA GLN A 187 -8.20 -54.66 9.04
C GLN A 187 -7.36 -55.38 10.10
N HIS A 188 -6.83 -54.67 11.11
CA HIS A 188 -6.09 -55.27 12.21
C HIS A 188 -6.95 -55.95 13.28
N LEU A 189 -8.26 -55.70 13.28
CA LEU A 189 -9.22 -56.31 14.21
C LEU A 189 -9.92 -57.57 13.66
N ARG A 190 -9.61 -57.97 12.42
CA ARG A 190 -9.98 -59.29 11.86
C ARG A 190 -8.78 -60.21 11.91
#